data_AF-A0A5B9W6C4-F1
#
_entry.id   AF-A0A5B9W6C4-F1
#
_cell.length_a   1.000
_cell.length_b   1.000
_cell.length_c   1.000
_cell.angle_alpha   90.00
_cell.angle_beta   90.00
_cell.angle_gamma   90.00
#
_symmetry.space_group_name_H-M   'P 1'
#
loop_
_entity.id
_entity.type
_entity.pdbx_description
1 polymer ?
#
loop_
_entity_poly.entity_id
_entity_poly.type
_entity_poly.pdbx_seq_one_letter_code
_entity_poly.pdbx_strand_id
1 'polypeptide(L)'
;MRTAPLPLMDGARLEPASRCRVECDEPNRHEERRPATSTITIQDAQAILPELVRRLAPGEGVIITEGDRPIARMISVPTEDAPRPVPGRCRGMLVILAEDDEHLEDFAEYMP
;
A
#
# COMPACT_ATOMS: atom_id res chain seq x y z
N MET A 1 -38.64 -23.83 41.68
CA MET A 1 -37.50 -23.49 40.80
C MET A 1 -37.55 -24.35 39.55
N ARG A 2 -38.13 -23.83 38.47
CA ARG A 2 -38.02 -24.38 37.12
C ARG A 2 -38.08 -23.20 36.15
N THR A 3 -36.91 -22.64 35.87
CA THR A 3 -36.72 -21.64 34.82
C THR A 3 -36.89 -22.35 33.47
N ALA A 4 -37.84 -21.87 32.67
CA ALA A 4 -37.99 -22.30 31.29
C ALA A 4 -36.79 -21.77 30.47
N PRO A 5 -36.25 -22.55 29.51
CA PRO A 5 -35.19 -22.08 28.64
C PRO A 5 -35.75 -21.05 27.64
N LEU A 6 -35.04 -19.94 27.47
CA LEU A 6 -35.33 -18.97 26.42
C LEU A 6 -35.06 -19.61 25.05
N PRO A 7 -35.91 -19.35 24.04
CA PRO A 7 -35.67 -19.81 22.68
C PRO A 7 -34.45 -19.10 22.10
N LEU A 8 -33.53 -19.91 21.58
CA LEU A 8 -32.39 -19.51 20.76
C LEU A 8 -32.95 -18.84 19.49
N MET A 9 -32.90 -17.52 19.42
CA MET A 9 -33.31 -16.80 18.20
C MET A 9 -32.31 -17.07 17.08
N ASP A 10 -32.86 -17.38 15.91
CA ASP A 10 -32.23 -17.65 14.64
C ASP A 10 -30.98 -16.80 14.37
N GLY A 11 -29.87 -17.49 14.13
CA GLY A 11 -28.66 -16.91 13.54
C GLY A 11 -29.01 -16.38 12.15
N ALA A 12 -29.26 -15.07 12.09
CA ALA A 12 -29.43 -14.33 10.86
C ALA A 12 -28.29 -14.66 9.90
N ARG A 13 -28.69 -15.18 8.74
CA ARG A 13 -27.91 -15.33 7.52
C ARG A 13 -27.13 -14.03 7.28
N LEU A 14 -25.84 -14.03 7.60
CA LEU A 14 -24.93 -12.99 7.14
C LEU A 14 -24.76 -13.20 5.64
N GLU A 15 -25.65 -12.55 4.89
CA GLU A 15 -25.50 -12.28 3.47
C GLU A 15 -24.07 -11.80 3.22
N PRO A 16 -23.40 -12.29 2.15
CA PRO A 16 -22.00 -12.00 1.92
C PRO A 16 -21.83 -10.49 1.85
N ALA A 17 -21.01 -9.95 2.77
CA ALA A 17 -20.63 -8.55 2.76
C ALA A 17 -20.19 -8.22 1.33
N SER A 18 -21.05 -7.44 0.70
CA SER A 18 -20.95 -6.85 -0.61
C SER A 18 -19.50 -6.53 -0.91
N ARG A 19 -18.92 -7.38 -1.77
CA ARG A 19 -17.93 -7.07 -2.79
C ARG A 19 -17.19 -5.78 -2.47
N CYS A 20 -16.21 -5.87 -1.58
CA CYS A 20 -15.12 -4.91 -1.57
C CYS A 20 -14.51 -5.00 -2.96
N ARG A 21 -14.98 -4.15 -3.87
CA ARG A 21 -14.39 -3.94 -5.19
C ARG A 21 -13.13 -3.10 -5.03
N VAL A 22 -12.30 -3.48 -4.05
CA VAL A 22 -10.87 -3.37 -4.25
C VAL A 22 -10.63 -4.51 -5.21
N GLU A 23 -10.75 -4.20 -6.50
CA GLU A 23 -9.85 -4.83 -7.46
C GLU A 23 -8.47 -4.50 -6.89
N CYS A 24 -7.99 -5.38 -6.01
CA CYS A 24 -6.58 -5.59 -5.79
C CYS A 24 -6.13 -6.15 -7.13
N ASP A 25 -6.07 -5.27 -8.13
CA ASP A 25 -5.39 -5.53 -9.39
C ASP A 25 -3.99 -5.91 -8.93
N GLU A 26 -3.69 -7.21 -8.99
CA GLU A 26 -2.41 -7.75 -8.57
C GLU A 26 -1.33 -6.95 -9.31
N PRO A 27 -0.53 -6.10 -8.65
CA PRO A 27 0.58 -5.53 -9.35
C PRO A 27 1.69 -6.55 -9.20
N ASN A 28 1.85 -7.31 -10.27
CA ASN A 28 3.06 -8.02 -10.68
C ASN A 28 4.26 -7.74 -9.76
N ARG A 29 4.57 -8.74 -8.92
CA ARG A 29 5.70 -8.74 -8.02
C ARG A 29 7.00 -8.74 -8.84
N HIS A 30 7.83 -7.73 -8.59
CA HIS A 30 9.28 -7.73 -8.86
C HIS A 30 9.77 -7.58 -10.31
N GLU A 31 9.39 -6.53 -11.03
CA GLU A 31 10.29 -5.99 -12.06
C GLU A 31 10.54 -4.50 -11.77
N GLU A 32 11.75 -4.18 -11.34
CA GLU A 32 12.37 -2.86 -11.11
C GLU A 32 11.53 -1.61 -11.45
N ARG A 33 10.65 -1.17 -10.54
CA ARG A 33 10.06 0.17 -10.61
C ARG A 33 11.08 1.21 -10.16
N ARG A 34 12.14 1.42 -10.95
CA ARG A 34 12.84 2.70 -10.92
C ARG A 34 11.77 3.74 -11.25
N PRO A 35 11.55 4.77 -10.40
CA PRO A 35 10.59 5.82 -10.74
C PRO A 35 11.01 6.35 -12.12
N ALA A 36 10.07 6.41 -13.06
CA ALA A 36 10.35 6.93 -14.39
C ALA A 36 10.93 8.34 -14.22
N THR A 37 12.17 8.53 -14.65
CA THR A 37 12.84 9.84 -14.60
C THR A 37 13.02 10.35 -16.01
N SER A 38 12.20 11.32 -16.42
CA SER A 38 12.37 12.02 -17.69
C SER A 38 13.36 13.18 -17.54
N THR A 39 14.15 13.43 -18.58
CA THR A 39 15.11 14.55 -18.66
C THR A 39 14.57 15.67 -19.56
N ILE A 40 14.76 16.92 -19.14
CA ILE A 40 14.25 18.11 -19.83
C ILE A 40 15.23 19.28 -19.66
N THR A 41 15.35 20.14 -20.66
CA THR A 41 16.20 21.34 -20.59
C THR A 41 15.62 22.39 -19.64
N ILE A 42 16.46 23.27 -19.09
CA ILE A 42 16.01 24.37 -18.24
C ILE A 42 15.03 25.32 -18.96
N GLN A 43 15.23 25.54 -20.27
CA GLN A 43 14.38 26.40 -21.10
C GLN A 43 12.98 25.79 -21.28
N ASP A 44 12.92 24.50 -21.61
CA ASP A 44 11.65 23.78 -21.72
C ASP A 44 10.95 23.71 -20.37
N ALA A 45 11.70 23.42 -19.30
CA ALA A 45 11.14 23.36 -17.95
C ALA A 45 10.53 24.70 -17.51
N GLN A 46 11.12 25.83 -17.92
CA GLN A 46 10.57 27.16 -17.64
C GLN A 46 9.29 27.45 -18.43
N ALA A 47 9.22 27.00 -19.69
CA ALA A 47 8.06 27.24 -20.55
C ALA A 47 6.83 26.43 -20.14
N ILE A 48 7.02 25.20 -19.64
CA ILE A 48 5.93 24.26 -19.29
C ILE A 48 5.94 23.84 -17.81
N LEU A 49 6.53 24.66 -16.93
CA LEU A 49 6.62 24.37 -15.50
C LEU A 49 5.24 24.04 -14.87
N PRO A 50 4.17 24.81 -15.12
CA PRO A 50 2.87 24.54 -14.51
C PRO A 50 2.26 23.21 -14.97
N GLU A 51 2.50 22.81 -16.22
CA GLU A 51 2.03 21.55 -16.79
C GLU A 51 2.81 20.36 -16.22
N LEU A 52 4.12 20.51 -16.04
CA LEU A 52 4.99 19.48 -15.45
C LEU A 52 4.56 19.17 -14.01
N VAL A 53 4.37 20.19 -13.19
CA VAL A 53 3.94 20.03 -11.79
C VAL A 53 2.58 19.35 -11.69
N ARG A 54 1.64 19.68 -12.60
CA ARG A 54 0.30 19.07 -12.61
C ARG A 54 0.28 17.62 -13.08
N ARG A 55 1.24 17.22 -13.93
CA ARG A 55 1.30 15.87 -14.51
C ARG A 55 2.15 14.89 -13.70
N LEU A 56 3.11 15.39 -12.91
CA LEU A 56 4.01 14.58 -12.11
C LEU A 56 3.22 13.74 -11.08
N ALA A 57 3.26 12.42 -11.23
CA ALA A 57 2.61 11.51 -10.28
C ALA A 57 3.41 11.44 -8.96
N PRO A 58 2.76 11.17 -7.80
CA PRO A 58 3.44 10.98 -6.52
C PRO A 58 4.62 9.99 -6.59
N GLY A 59 5.82 10.43 -6.21
CA GLY A 59 7.04 9.62 -6.24
C GLY A 59 7.72 9.53 -7.62
N GLU A 60 7.15 10.14 -8.66
CA GLU A 60 7.81 10.38 -9.94
C GLU A 60 8.68 11.64 -9.87
N GLY A 61 9.74 11.71 -10.69
CA GLY A 61 10.60 12.88 -10.73
C GLY A 61 11.17 13.17 -12.10
N VAL A 62 11.52 14.43 -12.34
CA VAL A 62 12.04 14.95 -13.59
C VAL A 62 13.43 15.54 -13.35
N ILE A 63 14.39 15.22 -14.22
CA ILE A 63 15.75 15.78 -14.18
C ILE A 63 15.81 16.98 -15.11
N ILE A 64 16.22 18.12 -14.57
CA ILE A 64 16.43 19.36 -15.33
C ILE A 64 17.90 19.44 -15.71
N THR A 65 18.17 19.62 -17.01
CA THR A 65 19.51 19.77 -17.57
C THR A 65 19.73 21.18 -18.12
N GLU A 66 20.96 21.65 -18.07
CA GLU A 66 21.41 22.84 -18.79
C GLU A 66 22.45 22.39 -19.82
N GLY A 67 22.03 22.36 -21.10
CA GLY A 67 22.76 21.61 -22.13
C GLY A 67 22.80 20.12 -21.80
N ASP A 68 24.01 19.54 -21.77
CA ASP A 68 24.24 18.12 -21.45
C ASP A 68 24.47 17.85 -19.96
N ARG A 69 24.37 18.87 -19.09
CA ARG A 69 24.66 18.73 -17.66
C ARG A 69 23.36 18.69 -16.84
N PRO A 70 23.10 17.64 -16.05
CA PRO A 70 22.00 17.63 -15.10
C PRO A 70 22.32 18.60 -13.95
N ILE A 71 21.42 19.56 -13.71
CA ILE A 71 21.60 20.63 -12.72
C ILE A 71 20.63 20.51 -11.54
N ALA A 72 19.44 19.94 -11.75
CA ALA A 72 18.43 19.84 -10.71
C ALA A 72 17.49 18.64 -10.93
N ARG A 73 16.79 18.26 -9.87
CA ARG A 73 15.73 17.24 -9.91
C ARG A 73 14.48 17.79 -9.23
N MET A 74 13.35 17.68 -9.92
CA MET A 74 12.02 17.96 -9.37
C MET A 74 11.35 16.63 -9.03
N ILE A 75 10.71 16.54 -7.86
CA ILE A 75 9.98 15.36 -7.41
C ILE A 75 8.63 15.85 -6.89
N SER A 76 7.55 15.15 -7.24
CA SER A 76 6.24 15.43 -6.66
C SER A 76 6.24 15.11 -5.17
N VAL A 77 5.59 15.96 -4.38
CA VAL A 77 5.35 15.66 -2.97
C VAL A 77 4.27 14.57 -2.90
N PRO A 78 4.48 13.48 -2.14
CA PRO A 78 3.43 12.51 -1.93
C PRO A 78 2.24 13.18 -1.25
N THR A 79 1.06 13.05 -1.85
CA THR A 79 -0.19 13.48 -1.23
C THR A 79 -0.41 12.69 0.05
N GLU A 80 -0.76 13.41 1.13
CA GLU A 80 -1.03 12.83 2.45
C GLU A 80 -2.23 11.86 2.46
N ASP A 81 -2.99 11.82 1.36
CA ASP A 81 -4.13 10.95 1.11
C ASP A 81 -3.78 9.47 0.90
N ALA A 82 -2.49 9.10 0.94
CA ALA A 82 -2.15 7.69 1.05
C ALA A 82 -2.82 7.14 2.32
N PRO A 83 -3.79 6.19 2.20
CA PRO A 83 -4.58 5.76 3.35
C PRO A 83 -3.62 5.17 4.37
N ARG A 84 -3.52 5.83 5.54
CA ARG A 84 -2.70 5.32 6.63
C ARG A 84 -3.20 3.91 6.96
N PRO A 85 -2.28 2.93 7.14
CA PRO A 85 -2.69 1.59 7.52
C PRO A 85 -3.48 1.67 8.82
N VAL A 86 -4.72 1.17 8.78
CA VAL A 86 -5.58 1.13 9.96
C VAL A 86 -5.11 -0.04 10.83
N PRO A 87 -4.74 0.19 12.10
CA PRO A 87 -4.32 -0.89 12.99
C PRO A 87 -5.46 -1.91 13.13
N GLY A 88 -5.12 -3.21 13.05
CA GLY A 88 -6.09 -4.30 13.16
C GLY A 88 -6.92 -4.59 11.91
N ARG A 89 -6.69 -3.90 10.77
CA ARG A 89 -7.43 -4.13 9.51
C ARG A 89 -7.31 -5.57 8.97
N CYS A 90 -6.24 -6.28 9.33
CA CYS A 90 -6.01 -7.67 8.92
C CYS A 90 -6.31 -8.69 10.05
N ARG A 91 -7.07 -8.30 11.08
CA ARG A 91 -7.41 -9.22 12.17
C ARG A 91 -8.17 -10.44 11.61
N GLY A 92 -7.66 -11.64 11.91
CA GLY A 92 -8.26 -12.91 11.47
C GLY A 92 -7.91 -13.34 10.03
N MET A 93 -7.06 -12.59 9.32
CA MET A 93 -6.53 -12.99 8.01
C MET A 93 -5.25 -13.83 8.10
N LEU A 94 -4.62 -13.88 9.27
CA LEU A 94 -3.43 -14.68 9.51
C LEU A 94 -3.86 -16.11 9.85
N VAL A 95 -3.39 -17.07 9.05
CA VAL A 95 -3.56 -18.51 9.30
C VAL A 95 -2.29 -18.97 9.99
N ILE A 96 -2.41 -19.46 11.23
CA ILE A 96 -1.33 -20.11 11.95
C ILE A 96 -1.34 -21.57 11.51
N LEU A 97 -0.21 -22.02 10.95
CA LEU A 97 -0.02 -23.41 10.55
C LEU A 97 0.53 -24.22 11.73
N ALA A 98 0.31 -25.54 11.72
CA ALA A 98 0.78 -26.40 12.81
C ALA A 98 2.32 -26.43 12.88
N GLU A 99 2.98 -26.25 11.74
CA GLU A 99 4.43 -26.17 11.61
C GLU A 99 5.01 -24.87 12.21
N ASP A 100 4.20 -23.83 12.42
CA ASP A 100 4.65 -22.58 13.03
C ASP A 100 5.10 -22.79 14.49
N ASP A 101 4.51 -23.79 15.18
CA ASP A 101 4.91 -24.17 16.54
C ASP A 101 6.27 -24.89 16.56
N GLU A 102 6.56 -25.74 15.57
CA GLU A 102 7.86 -26.43 15.43
C GLU A 102 8.99 -25.42 15.17
N HIS A 103 8.74 -24.41 14.33
CA HIS A 103 9.70 -23.34 14.07
C HIS A 103 10.01 -22.45 15.28
N LEU A 104 9.13 -22.43 16.28
CA LEU A 104 9.34 -21.67 17.52
C LEU A 104 10.29 -22.38 18.50
N GLU A 105 10.48 -23.70 18.39
CA GLU A 105 11.33 -24.48 19.30
C GLU A 105 12.80 -24.04 19.25
N ASP A 106 13.31 -23.68 18.06
CA ASP A 106 14.68 -23.18 17.86
C ASP A 106 14.94 -21.82 18.56
N PHE A 107 13.89 -21.11 18.95
CA PHE A 107 13.97 -19.82 19.65
C PHE A 107 13.76 -19.93 21.16
N ALA A 108 13.62 -21.15 21.71
CA ALA A 108 13.31 -21.37 23.12
C ALA A 108 14.38 -20.78 24.08
N GLU A 109 15.64 -20.74 23.67
CA GLU A 109 16.73 -20.12 24.46
C GLU A 109 16.53 -18.61 24.70
N TYR A 110 15.76 -17.94 23.83
CA TYR A 110 15.53 -16.50 23.85
C TYR A 110 14.17 -16.08 24.41
N MET A 111 13.30 -17.04 24.78
CA MET A 111 12.01 -16.76 25.41
C MET A 111 12.16 -16.77 26.93
N PRO A 112 12.15 -15.59 27.61
CA PRO A 112 12.32 -15.48 29.07
C PRO A 112 11.13 -16.00 29.88
#